data_AF-A0A804R320-F1
#
_entry.id   AF-A0A804R320-F1
#
_cell.length_a   1.000
_cell.length_b   1.000
_cell.length_c   1.000
_cell.angle_alpha   90.00
_cell.angle_beta   90.00
_cell.angle_gamma   90.00
#
_symmetry.space_group_name_H-M   'P 1'
#
loop_
_entity.id
_entity.type
_entity.pdbx_description
1 polymer ?
#
loop_
_entity_poly.entity_id
_entity_poly.type
_entity_poly.pdbx_seq_one_letter_code
_entity_poly.pdbx_strand_id
1 'polypeptide(L)'
;MLAPPVPEMSMETEHGGHEEESAMLPCVAFASEHGYKFFSLAHMRMLNSVDVRPMPPVLGRRLVPSPYGGMVLATDVCYRHPCHLVDPFTGSRAPLPDLPIPFSEKEPVGCLSDEPRLRCARVTDDGLAWDWSRRGVMVARGDMAFFCEHGGERWMPVHQSKLGSPMTVNYRGGLFFVLELRTLKTTIIDAGTLQARTKIPAPPGFGDVDYAYLAPSTDDAILLVHRAGDSDGVVFTKAYCARHRDSQRPPRWRPVLDIGDRAVFVDGAHGFTVTADPTGAKANRVYVILAHQLTHPCGRLAVAYDVGFTDLTRLERMGRLNLNTGEVEPMWGRPHWIIPRNESGRR
;
A
#
# COMPACT_ATOMS: atom_id res chain seq x y z
N MET A 1 -2.81 45.28 38.44
CA MET A 1 -1.96 44.81 37.33
C MET A 1 -2.87 44.15 36.32
N LEU A 2 -3.02 44.74 35.14
CA LEU A 2 -3.78 44.15 34.04
C LEU A 2 -3.10 42.84 33.61
N ALA A 3 -3.89 41.78 33.50
CA ALA A 3 -3.42 40.47 33.06
C ALA A 3 -2.77 40.58 31.67
N PRO A 4 -1.64 39.90 31.43
CA PRO A 4 -0.92 39.99 30.16
C PRO A 4 -1.76 39.40 29.02
N PRO A 5 -1.62 39.93 27.79
CA PRO A 5 -2.37 39.45 26.64
C PRO A 5 -1.97 38.00 26.32
N VAL A 6 -2.99 37.16 26.14
CA VAL A 6 -2.84 35.79 25.64
C VAL A 6 -2.28 35.90 24.21
N PRO A 7 -1.15 35.26 23.89
CA PRO A 7 -0.62 35.32 22.54
C PRO A 7 -1.59 34.61 21.61
N GLU A 8 -2.05 35.34 20.58
CA GLU A 8 -2.67 34.76 19.40
C GLU A 8 -1.66 33.76 18.84
N MET A 9 -1.89 32.49 19.12
CA MET A 9 -1.13 31.40 18.55
C MET A 9 -1.53 31.35 17.09
N SER A 10 -0.79 32.11 16.29
CA SER A 10 -0.79 32.09 14.84
C SER A 10 -0.87 30.63 14.40
N MET A 11 -1.99 30.27 13.78
CA MET A 11 -2.07 29.07 12.98
C MET A 11 -0.97 29.19 11.92
N GLU A 12 0.18 28.60 12.21
CA GLU A 12 1.14 28.22 11.19
C GLU A 12 0.38 27.27 10.26
N THR A 13 -0.21 27.88 9.24
CA THR A 13 -0.62 27.20 8.04
C THR A 13 0.65 26.56 7.55
N GLU A 14 0.79 25.25 7.79
CA GLU A 14 1.78 24.40 7.16
C GLU A 14 1.72 24.72 5.67
N HIS A 15 2.59 25.65 5.25
CA HIS A 15 2.72 26.04 3.87
C HIS A 15 3.19 24.78 3.19
N GLY A 16 2.30 24.25 2.36
CA GLY A 16 2.55 23.13 1.48
C GLY A 16 3.87 23.34 0.78
N GLY A 17 4.91 22.70 1.31
CA GLY A 17 5.91 22.10 0.47
C GLY A 17 5.12 21.16 -0.42
N HIS A 18 4.75 21.63 -1.60
CA HIS A 18 4.50 20.79 -2.74
C HIS A 18 5.81 20.03 -2.97
N GLU A 19 6.02 18.98 -2.16
CA GLU A 19 6.75 17.80 -2.58
C GLU A 19 5.89 17.15 -3.67
N GLU A 20 5.75 17.86 -4.80
CA GLU A 20 5.73 17.23 -6.08
C GLU A 20 7.11 16.57 -6.21
N GLU A 21 7.26 15.42 -5.55
CA GLU A 21 8.25 14.42 -5.90
C GLU A 21 8.22 14.35 -7.42
N SER A 22 9.22 14.93 -8.09
CA SER A 22 9.33 14.88 -9.54
C SER A 22 9.10 13.43 -9.94
N ALA A 23 8.02 13.20 -10.70
CA ALA A 23 7.29 11.95 -10.79
C ALA A 23 8.22 10.74 -11.03
N MET A 24 8.77 10.18 -9.96
CA MET A 24 9.58 8.99 -10.08
C MET A 24 8.60 7.85 -10.30
N LEU A 25 8.62 7.36 -11.53
CA LEU A 25 7.91 6.14 -11.90
C LEU A 25 8.26 5.04 -10.88
N PRO A 26 7.25 4.33 -10.34
CA PRO A 26 7.50 3.27 -9.40
C PRO A 26 8.29 2.14 -10.07
N CYS A 27 9.05 1.42 -9.25
CA CYS A 27 9.66 0.16 -9.61
C CYS A 27 8.70 -0.99 -9.28
N VAL A 28 8.78 -2.07 -10.06
CA VAL A 28 8.23 -3.37 -9.65
C VAL A 28 9.30 -4.06 -8.83
N ALA A 29 8.99 -4.36 -7.57
CA ALA A 29 9.91 -5.02 -6.65
C ALA A 29 9.40 -6.42 -6.29
N PHE A 30 10.32 -7.38 -6.23
CA PHE A 30 9.99 -8.77 -5.95
C PHE A 30 11.19 -9.53 -5.37
N ALA A 31 10.92 -10.50 -4.51
CA ALA A 31 11.96 -11.36 -3.96
C ALA A 31 12.40 -12.44 -4.96
N SER A 32 13.65 -12.86 -4.87
CA SER A 32 14.19 -14.02 -5.59
C SER A 32 15.22 -14.74 -4.72
N GLU A 33 15.69 -15.90 -5.18
CA GLU A 33 16.78 -16.67 -4.53
C GLU A 33 18.03 -15.83 -4.27
N HIS A 34 18.32 -14.84 -5.13
CA HIS A 34 19.50 -13.97 -5.01
C HIS A 34 19.21 -12.65 -4.28
N GLY A 35 18.06 -12.53 -3.62
CA GLY A 35 17.60 -11.31 -2.95
C GLY A 35 16.54 -10.54 -3.72
N TYR A 36 16.19 -9.38 -3.17
CA TYR A 36 15.19 -8.49 -3.74
C TYR A 36 15.65 -7.92 -5.08
N LYS A 37 14.78 -7.97 -6.08
CA LYS A 37 15.00 -7.49 -7.43
C LYS A 37 14.03 -6.36 -7.73
N PHE A 38 14.48 -5.42 -8.55
CA PHE A 38 13.71 -4.24 -8.92
C PHE A 38 13.74 -4.06 -10.43
N PHE A 39 12.57 -3.96 -11.06
CA PHE A 39 12.44 -3.51 -12.43
C PHE A 39 12.06 -2.02 -12.42
N SER A 40 12.90 -1.17 -12.99
CA SER A 40 12.61 0.26 -13.08
C SER A 40 11.79 0.55 -14.31
N LEU A 41 10.57 1.07 -14.13
CA LEU A 41 9.74 1.52 -15.25
C LEU A 41 10.33 2.74 -15.96
N ALA A 42 11.04 3.61 -15.23
CA ALA A 42 11.73 4.76 -15.82
C ALA A 42 12.83 4.36 -16.82
N HIS A 43 13.60 3.32 -16.48
CA HIS A 43 14.71 2.86 -17.30
C HIS A 43 14.38 1.64 -18.17
N MET A 44 13.17 1.09 -18.04
CA MET A 44 12.71 -0.14 -18.70
C MET A 44 13.72 -1.30 -18.60
N ARG A 45 14.34 -1.47 -17.42
CA ARG A 45 15.33 -2.52 -17.16
C ARG A 45 15.33 -2.95 -15.70
N MET A 46 15.87 -4.15 -15.46
CA MET A 46 16.27 -4.58 -14.12
C MET A 46 17.37 -3.68 -13.58
N LEU A 47 17.22 -3.21 -12.34
CA LEU A 47 18.28 -2.57 -11.58
C LEU A 47 19.29 -3.63 -11.14
N ASN A 48 20.58 -3.31 -11.24
CA ASN A 48 21.67 -4.22 -10.89
C ASN A 48 22.35 -3.82 -9.57
N SER A 49 23.39 -4.55 -9.18
CA SER A 49 24.12 -4.31 -7.92
C SER A 49 24.86 -2.97 -7.84
N VAL A 50 25.06 -2.29 -8.97
CA VAL A 50 25.58 -0.91 -9.02
C VAL A 50 24.49 0.08 -8.64
N ASP A 51 23.25 -0.21 -9.02
CA ASP A 51 22.08 0.62 -8.77
C ASP A 51 21.55 0.44 -7.33
N VAL A 52 21.59 -0.77 -6.78
CA VAL A 52 20.97 -1.14 -5.48
C VAL A 52 21.76 -2.18 -4.71
N ARG A 53 21.65 -2.19 -3.37
CA ARG A 53 22.11 -3.30 -2.51
C ARG A 53 20.91 -4.15 -2.11
N PRO A 54 20.63 -5.25 -2.82
CA PRO A 54 19.40 -5.99 -2.62
C PRO A 54 19.34 -6.58 -1.21
N MET A 55 18.20 -6.39 -0.55
CA MET A 55 17.93 -7.07 0.71
C MET A 55 17.99 -8.60 0.50
N PRO A 56 18.68 -9.36 1.36
CA PRO A 56 18.69 -10.82 1.27
C PRO A 56 17.27 -11.37 1.51
N PRO A 57 16.87 -12.43 0.77
CA PRO A 57 15.57 -13.03 0.98
C PRO A 57 15.60 -13.79 2.32
N VAL A 58 14.52 -13.70 3.10
CA VAL A 58 14.36 -14.49 4.33
C VAL A 58 13.12 -15.34 4.18
N LEU A 59 13.31 -16.66 4.13
CA LEU A 59 12.20 -17.60 4.01
C LEU A 59 11.25 -17.46 5.20
N GLY A 60 9.94 -17.42 4.94
CA GLY A 60 8.91 -17.28 5.97
C GLY A 60 8.71 -15.85 6.47
N ARG A 61 9.52 -14.88 6.04
CA ARG A 61 9.27 -13.45 6.28
C ARG A 61 8.17 -12.96 5.36
N ARG A 62 7.17 -12.32 5.94
CA ARG A 62 6.20 -11.54 5.18
C ARG A 62 6.74 -10.13 5.00
N LEU A 63 6.69 -9.65 3.76
CA LEU A 63 7.05 -8.30 3.38
C LEU A 63 5.79 -7.61 2.91
N VAL A 64 5.41 -6.54 3.60
CA VAL A 64 4.29 -5.69 3.20
C VAL A 64 4.88 -4.36 2.75
N PRO A 65 4.77 -3.98 1.47
CA PRO A 65 5.26 -2.69 0.99
C PRO A 65 4.39 -1.55 1.47
N SER A 66 4.97 -0.36 1.61
CA SER A 66 4.23 0.89 1.43
C SER A 66 4.68 1.52 0.10
N PRO A 67 3.76 2.04 -0.72
CA PRO A 67 4.12 2.59 -2.01
C PRO A 67 5.00 3.84 -1.91
N TYR A 68 4.75 4.69 -0.90
CA TYR A 68 5.45 5.96 -0.74
C TYR A 68 6.70 5.83 0.11
N GLY A 69 7.78 6.47 -0.33
CA GLY A 69 9.01 6.59 0.44
C GLY A 69 9.80 5.29 0.64
N GLY A 70 9.56 4.28 -0.19
CA GLY A 70 10.50 3.17 -0.36
C GLY A 70 10.72 2.29 0.87
N MET A 71 9.74 2.17 1.78
CA MET A 71 9.86 1.34 2.98
C MET A 71 8.97 0.10 2.88
N VAL A 72 9.45 -0.99 3.49
CA VAL A 72 8.76 -2.28 3.58
C VAL A 72 8.63 -2.66 5.04
N LEU A 73 7.43 -3.01 5.49
CA LEU A 73 7.21 -3.62 6.79
C LEU A 73 7.52 -5.11 6.66
N ALA A 74 8.58 -5.53 7.35
CA ALA A 74 8.94 -6.92 7.50
C ALA A 74 8.32 -7.47 8.80
N THR A 75 7.56 -8.55 8.68
CA THR A 75 7.11 -9.33 9.84
C THR A 75 7.66 -10.73 9.72
N ASP A 76 8.39 -11.18 10.74
CA ASP A 76 8.77 -12.58 10.84
C ASP A 76 7.56 -13.32 11.45
N VAL A 77 7.05 -14.34 10.76
CA VAL A 77 5.91 -15.11 11.26
C VAL A 77 6.37 -15.96 12.44
N CYS A 78 6.32 -15.39 13.64
CA CYS A 78 6.49 -16.07 14.92
C CYS A 78 5.55 -15.46 15.98
N TYR A 79 5.43 -16.09 17.15
CA TYR A 79 4.41 -15.78 18.19
C TYR A 79 4.32 -14.32 18.61
N ARG A 80 5.43 -13.59 18.53
CA ARG A 80 5.52 -12.19 18.93
C ARG A 80 5.20 -11.22 17.80
N HIS A 81 4.92 -11.71 16.59
CA HIS A 81 4.82 -10.91 15.36
C HIS A 81 5.85 -9.76 15.33
N PRO A 82 7.14 -10.04 15.58
CA PRO A 82 8.17 -9.01 15.57
C PRO A 82 8.15 -8.35 14.21
N CYS A 83 8.18 -7.02 14.22
CA CYS A 83 8.13 -6.24 13.01
C CYS A 83 9.21 -5.17 12.99
N HIS A 84 9.62 -4.81 11.79
CA HIS A 84 10.59 -3.76 11.57
C HIS A 84 10.38 -3.17 10.18
N LEU A 85 10.75 -1.91 10.03
CA LEU A 85 10.82 -1.28 8.73
C LEU A 85 12.15 -1.65 8.07
N VAL A 86 12.10 -1.89 6.77
CA VAL A 86 13.27 -2.14 5.95
C VAL A 86 13.23 -1.24 4.73
N ASP A 87 14.34 -0.58 4.44
CA ASP A 87 14.61 -0.02 3.13
C ASP A 87 15.07 -1.16 2.22
N PRO A 88 14.31 -1.56 1.19
CA PRO A 88 14.66 -2.69 0.36
C PRO A 88 15.78 -2.38 -0.64
N PHE A 89 16.10 -1.10 -0.88
CA PHE A 89 17.19 -0.65 -1.76
C PHE A 89 18.55 -0.66 -1.05
N THR A 90 18.58 -0.39 0.25
CA THR A 90 19.82 -0.34 1.06
C THR A 90 19.96 -1.52 2.03
N GLY A 91 18.85 -2.19 2.36
CA GLY A 91 18.77 -3.21 3.41
C GLY A 91 18.72 -2.64 4.84
N SER A 92 18.73 -1.31 4.99
CA SER A 92 18.73 -0.64 6.30
C SER A 92 17.45 -0.94 7.07
N ARG A 93 17.55 -1.18 8.38
CA ARG A 93 16.42 -1.57 9.23
C ARG A 93 16.16 -0.56 10.33
N ALA A 94 14.89 -0.29 10.60
CA ALA A 94 14.44 0.44 11.78
C ALA A 94 13.51 -0.46 12.61
N PRO A 95 13.80 -0.71 13.90
CA PRO A 95 12.98 -1.57 14.73
C PRO A 95 11.60 -0.94 14.98
N LEU A 96 10.60 -1.79 15.14
CA LEU A 96 9.27 -1.44 15.65
C LEU A 96 8.94 -2.35 16.85
N PRO A 97 8.07 -1.92 17.77
CA PRO A 97 7.53 -2.83 18.78
C PRO A 97 6.77 -3.99 18.12
N ASP A 98 6.74 -5.14 18.79
CA ASP A 98 5.97 -6.32 18.39
C ASP A 98 4.53 -5.94 17.97
N LEU A 99 4.03 -6.51 16.86
CA LEU A 99 2.69 -6.16 16.39
C LEU A 99 1.62 -6.56 17.41
N PRO A 100 0.62 -5.69 17.66
CA PRO A 100 -0.45 -5.99 18.59
C PRO A 100 -1.35 -7.11 18.02
N ILE A 101 -1.95 -7.87 18.92
CA ILE A 101 -3.01 -8.85 18.59
C ILE A 101 -4.32 -8.09 18.41
N PRO A 102 -5.07 -8.28 17.30
CA PRO A 102 -6.36 -7.61 17.13
C PRO A 102 -7.36 -8.13 18.17
N PHE A 103 -8.30 -7.29 18.61
CA PHE A 103 -9.28 -7.68 19.64
C PHE A 103 -10.16 -8.85 19.24
N SER A 104 -10.31 -9.12 17.94
CA SER A 104 -11.02 -10.28 17.41
C SER A 104 -10.29 -11.62 17.65
N GLU A 105 -8.97 -11.60 17.80
CA GLU A 105 -8.17 -12.79 18.12
C GLU A 105 -8.15 -12.99 19.65
N LYS A 106 -8.86 -14.01 20.14
CA LYS A 106 -8.99 -14.26 21.59
C LYS A 106 -7.78 -14.93 22.24
N GLU A 107 -6.92 -15.58 21.46
CA GLU A 107 -5.75 -16.31 21.97
C GLU A 107 -4.62 -16.25 20.93
N PRO A 108 -3.34 -16.13 21.35
CA PRO A 108 -2.24 -16.44 20.45
C PRO A 108 -2.38 -17.89 19.98
N VAL A 109 -2.34 -18.13 18.67
CA VAL A 109 -2.33 -19.49 18.12
C VAL A 109 -1.13 -20.25 18.72
N GLY A 110 -1.40 -21.35 19.43
CA GLY A 110 -0.40 -22.10 20.18
C GLY A 110 0.80 -22.56 19.35
N CYS A 111 1.98 -22.45 19.96
CA CYS A 111 3.26 -22.89 19.42
C CYS A 111 3.47 -24.39 19.56
N LEU A 112 3.70 -25.11 18.47
CA LEU A 112 4.58 -26.27 18.56
C LEU A 112 6.01 -25.73 18.47
N SER A 113 6.85 -26.06 19.45
CA SER A 113 8.24 -25.65 19.43
C SER A 113 8.90 -26.11 18.13
N ASP A 114 9.78 -25.26 17.65
CA ASP A 114 10.85 -25.54 16.72
C ASP A 114 10.52 -25.59 15.22
N GLU A 115 11.22 -24.67 14.55
CA GLU A 115 11.46 -24.50 13.12
C GLU A 115 10.25 -24.13 12.24
N PRO A 116 10.37 -23.05 11.43
CA PRO A 116 9.43 -22.79 10.35
C PRO A 116 9.46 -24.01 9.43
N ARG A 117 8.41 -24.84 9.48
CA ARG A 117 8.23 -25.95 8.55
C ARG A 117 8.38 -25.38 7.15
N LEU A 118 9.35 -25.89 6.39
CA LEU A 118 9.78 -25.37 5.08
C LEU A 118 8.67 -25.30 4.00
N ARG A 119 7.43 -25.68 4.31
CA ARG A 119 6.26 -25.65 3.42
C ARG A 119 4.95 -25.24 4.09
N CYS A 120 4.96 -24.84 5.36
CA CYS A 120 3.75 -24.48 6.10
C CYS A 120 3.89 -23.15 6.84
N ALA A 121 4.38 -22.12 6.16
CA ALA A 121 3.99 -20.77 6.56
C ALA A 121 2.46 -20.73 6.38
N ARG A 122 1.70 -20.88 7.48
CA ARG A 122 0.32 -20.43 7.48
C ARG A 122 0.43 -18.95 7.16
N VAL A 123 0.17 -18.58 5.91
CA VAL A 123 -0.12 -17.21 5.57
C VAL A 123 -1.40 -16.92 6.33
N THR A 124 -1.26 -16.43 7.56
CA THR A 124 -2.36 -15.77 8.22
C THR A 124 -2.59 -14.54 7.37
N ASP A 125 -3.56 -14.62 6.45
CA ASP A 125 -4.19 -13.41 5.93
C ASP A 125 -5.02 -12.84 7.08
N ASP A 126 -4.31 -12.27 8.05
CA ASP A 126 -4.85 -11.52 9.17
C ASP A 126 -5.34 -10.14 8.73
N GLY A 127 -5.43 -9.88 7.42
CA GLY A 127 -5.76 -8.59 6.87
C GLY A 127 -4.72 -7.52 7.20
N LEU A 128 -3.46 -7.89 7.44
CA LEU A 128 -2.40 -6.92 7.71
C LEU A 128 -2.15 -6.01 6.50
N ALA A 129 -2.42 -4.73 6.69
CA ALA A 129 -2.10 -3.64 5.78
C ALA A 129 -1.46 -2.51 6.59
N TRP A 130 -0.64 -1.68 5.95
CA TRP A 130 0.04 -0.62 6.67
C TRP A 130 0.43 0.52 5.73
N ASP A 131 0.63 1.69 6.33
CA ASP A 131 1.32 2.77 5.66
C ASP A 131 2.05 3.62 6.70
N TRP A 132 2.86 4.57 6.25
CA TRP A 132 3.64 5.42 7.13
C TRP A 132 3.51 6.89 6.78
N SER A 133 3.69 7.70 7.80
CA SER A 133 3.74 9.15 7.74
C SER A 133 5.09 9.63 8.26
N ARG A 134 5.38 10.92 8.11
CA ARG A 134 6.56 11.54 8.74
C ARG A 134 6.63 11.40 10.26
N ARG A 135 5.52 11.07 10.93
CA ARG A 135 5.47 10.94 12.39
C ARG A 135 5.54 9.51 12.90
N GLY A 136 5.16 8.55 12.06
CA GLY A 136 5.06 7.17 12.49
C GLY A 136 4.32 6.29 11.50
N VAL A 137 4.12 5.04 11.93
CA VAL A 137 3.56 3.94 11.17
C VAL A 137 2.14 3.65 11.63
N MET A 138 1.21 3.47 10.69
CA MET A 138 -0.12 2.93 10.96
C MET A 138 -0.25 1.53 10.36
N VAL A 139 -0.68 0.58 11.18
CA VAL A 139 -0.96 -0.81 10.79
C VAL A 139 -2.42 -1.11 11.03
N ALA A 140 -3.13 -1.58 10.01
CA ALA A 140 -4.37 -2.33 10.20
C ALA A 140 -4.06 -3.81 10.32
N ARG A 141 -4.62 -4.47 11.34
CA ARG A 141 -4.59 -5.92 11.51
C ARG A 141 -5.99 -6.35 11.94
N GLY A 142 -6.60 -7.26 11.20
CA GLY A 142 -7.99 -7.64 11.41
C GLY A 142 -8.91 -6.41 11.39
N ASP A 143 -9.66 -6.21 12.47
CA ASP A 143 -10.64 -5.15 12.62
C ASP A 143 -10.11 -3.89 13.32
N MET A 144 -8.81 -3.82 13.60
CA MET A 144 -8.17 -2.74 14.34
C MET A 144 -7.04 -2.07 13.55
N ALA A 145 -6.97 -0.74 13.62
CA ALA A 145 -5.84 0.05 13.19
C ALA A 145 -5.10 0.61 14.39
N PHE A 146 -3.78 0.45 14.38
CA PHE A 146 -2.85 0.89 15.42
C PHE A 146 -1.82 1.83 14.83
N PHE A 147 -1.34 2.77 15.65
CA PHE A 147 -0.29 3.71 15.28
C PHE A 147 0.90 3.63 16.22
N CYS A 148 2.11 3.67 15.67
CA CYS A 148 3.35 3.75 16.42
C CYS A 148 4.16 4.95 15.91
N GLU A 149 4.53 5.86 16.79
CA GLU A 149 5.42 6.98 16.46
C GLU A 149 6.81 6.48 16.07
N HIS A 150 7.53 7.22 15.22
CA HIS A 150 8.93 6.90 14.93
C HIS A 150 9.77 6.94 16.20
N GLY A 151 10.49 5.86 16.49
CA GLY A 151 11.23 5.72 17.75
C GLY A 151 10.33 5.45 18.97
N GLY A 152 9.02 5.28 18.77
CA GLY A 152 8.09 4.89 19.81
C GLY A 152 8.20 3.42 20.19
N GLU A 153 7.87 3.11 21.44
CA GLU A 153 7.96 1.75 22.00
C GLU A 153 6.60 1.06 22.13
N ARG A 154 5.51 1.71 21.72
CA ARG A 154 4.15 1.20 21.88
C ARG A 154 3.25 1.47 20.69
N TRP A 155 2.30 0.56 20.49
CA TRP A 155 1.19 0.71 19.55
C TRP A 155 -0.01 1.36 20.25
N MET A 156 -0.57 2.40 19.65
CA MET A 156 -1.79 3.06 20.11
C MET A 156 -2.97 2.66 19.22
N PRO A 157 -4.10 2.17 19.76
CA PRO A 157 -5.29 1.90 18.94
C PRO A 157 -5.88 3.23 18.44
N VAL A 158 -6.21 3.29 17.15
CA VAL A 158 -6.70 4.52 16.50
C VAL A 158 -8.10 4.35 15.92
N HIS A 159 -8.37 3.21 15.26
CA HIS A 159 -9.66 2.96 14.63
C HIS A 159 -10.04 1.49 14.76
N GLN A 160 -11.33 1.25 15.01
CA GLN A 160 -11.92 -0.08 15.06
C GLN A 160 -13.09 -0.17 14.08
N SER A 161 -13.09 -1.20 13.23
CA SER A 161 -14.26 -1.55 12.45
C SER A 161 -15.37 -2.06 13.36
N LYS A 162 -16.55 -1.44 13.31
CA LYS A 162 -17.72 -1.86 14.10
C LYS A 162 -18.25 -3.26 13.73
N LEU A 163 -17.97 -3.75 12.52
CA LEU A 163 -18.48 -5.02 12.00
C LEU A 163 -17.38 -6.09 11.86
N GLY A 164 -16.24 -5.91 12.54
CA GLY A 164 -15.12 -6.86 12.45
C GLY A 164 -14.56 -7.04 11.03
N SER A 165 -14.67 -6.02 10.17
CA SER A 165 -14.15 -6.03 8.80
C SER A 165 -12.63 -5.94 8.81
N PRO A 166 -11.91 -6.75 7.99
CA PRO A 166 -10.53 -6.45 7.65
C PRO A 166 -10.43 -5.07 6.98
N MET A 167 -9.27 -4.44 7.12
CA MET A 167 -9.06 -3.07 6.67
C MET A 167 -7.76 -2.90 5.91
N THR A 168 -7.74 -1.98 4.95
CA THR A 168 -6.50 -1.46 4.37
C THR A 168 -6.18 -0.08 4.92
N VAL A 169 -4.88 0.28 4.88
CA VAL A 169 -4.39 1.60 5.30
C VAL A 169 -3.57 2.18 4.17
N ASN A 170 -3.85 3.45 3.85
CA ASN A 170 -3.05 4.24 2.93
C ASN A 170 -2.74 5.60 3.55
N TYR A 171 -1.64 6.22 3.17
CA TYR A 171 -1.24 7.55 3.62
C TYR A 171 -1.04 8.48 2.43
N ARG A 172 -1.54 9.72 2.55
CA ARG A 172 -1.26 10.81 1.60
C ARG A 172 -1.49 12.17 2.24
N GLY A 173 -0.55 13.09 2.03
CA GLY A 173 -0.74 14.52 2.35
C GLY A 173 -1.18 14.80 3.79
N GLY A 174 -0.56 14.12 4.77
CA GLY A 174 -0.89 14.30 6.20
C GLY A 174 -2.11 13.50 6.68
N LEU A 175 -2.70 12.64 5.85
CA LEU A 175 -3.90 11.89 6.18
C LEU A 175 -3.68 10.39 6.00
N PHE A 176 -4.14 9.60 6.97
CA PHE A 176 -4.35 8.17 6.80
C PHE A 176 -5.77 7.89 6.32
N PHE A 177 -5.92 6.94 5.42
CA PHE A 177 -7.19 6.48 4.88
C PHE A 177 -7.34 5.01 5.22
N VAL A 178 -8.35 4.71 6.04
CA VAL A 178 -8.65 3.35 6.47
C VAL A 178 -9.91 2.87 5.76
N LEU A 179 -9.79 1.91 4.85
CA LEU A 179 -10.90 1.31 4.12
C LEU A 179 -11.31 -0.01 4.78
N GLU A 180 -12.55 -0.12 5.19
CA GLU A 180 -13.15 -1.38 5.67
C GLU A 180 -13.59 -2.23 4.47
N LEU A 181 -12.94 -3.36 4.21
CA LEU A 181 -13.14 -4.13 2.98
C LEU A 181 -14.55 -4.74 2.85
N ARG A 182 -15.22 -5.10 3.94
CA ARG A 182 -16.59 -5.65 3.90
C ARG A 182 -17.68 -4.59 3.71
N THR A 183 -17.43 -3.37 4.17
CA THR A 183 -18.44 -2.30 4.18
C THR A 183 -18.15 -1.21 3.16
N LEU A 184 -16.94 -1.19 2.60
CA LEU A 184 -16.38 -0.13 1.75
C LEU A 184 -16.50 1.28 2.33
N LYS A 185 -16.64 1.39 3.66
CA LYS A 185 -16.56 2.67 4.36
C LYS A 185 -15.10 3.06 4.51
N THR A 186 -14.82 4.33 4.26
CA THR A 186 -13.46 4.87 4.42
C THR A 186 -13.45 5.90 5.54
N THR A 187 -12.61 5.69 6.54
CA THR A 187 -12.37 6.68 7.59
C THR A 187 -11.06 7.41 7.27
N ILE A 188 -11.13 8.74 7.22
CA ILE A 188 -9.96 9.59 7.01
C ILE A 188 -9.52 10.11 8.37
N ILE A 189 -8.27 9.82 8.73
CA ILE A 189 -7.67 10.10 10.02
C ILE A 189 -6.55 11.10 9.79
N ASP A 190 -6.57 12.18 10.56
CA ASP A 190 -5.51 13.17 10.53
C ASP A 190 -4.24 12.58 11.16
N ALA A 191 -3.13 12.57 10.42
CA ALA A 191 -1.91 11.91 10.88
C ALA A 191 -1.26 12.67 12.04
N GLY A 192 -1.58 13.96 12.24
CA GLY A 192 -1.09 14.84 13.31
C GLY A 192 -1.84 14.69 14.63
N THR A 193 -3.14 14.48 14.58
CA THR A 193 -3.99 14.37 15.78
C THR A 193 -4.44 12.95 16.08
N LEU A 194 -4.29 12.03 15.10
CA LEU A 194 -4.84 10.68 15.10
C LEU A 194 -6.37 10.65 15.26
N GLN A 195 -7.05 11.77 15.03
CA GLN A 195 -8.51 11.86 15.09
C GLN A 195 -9.13 11.61 13.72
N ALA A 196 -10.30 10.95 13.70
CA ALA A 196 -11.09 10.81 12.50
C ALA A 196 -11.60 12.19 12.04
N ARG A 197 -11.03 12.69 10.93
CA ARG A 197 -11.41 13.96 10.32
C ARG A 197 -12.75 13.87 9.61
N THR A 198 -12.99 12.78 8.88
CA THR A 198 -14.26 12.54 8.17
C THR A 198 -14.41 11.07 7.80
N LYS A 199 -15.62 10.70 7.34
CA LYS A 199 -15.94 9.36 6.87
C LYS A 199 -16.63 9.44 5.52
N ILE A 200 -16.22 8.59 4.60
CA ILE A 200 -16.84 8.40 3.30
C ILE A 200 -17.74 7.16 3.40
N PRO A 201 -19.06 7.28 3.23
CA PRO A 201 -19.95 6.12 3.20
C PRO A 201 -19.65 5.26 1.97
N ALA A 202 -20.07 3.99 2.00
CA ALA A 202 -19.91 3.05 0.89
C ALA A 202 -20.41 3.60 -0.45
N PRO A 203 -19.81 3.22 -1.59
CA PRO A 203 -20.30 3.62 -2.89
C PRO A 203 -21.71 3.06 -3.18
N PRO A 204 -22.51 3.72 -4.04
CA PRO A 204 -23.80 3.20 -4.45
C PRO A 204 -23.68 1.80 -5.10
N GLY A 205 -24.54 0.87 -4.65
CA GLY A 205 -24.61 -0.50 -5.19
C GLY A 205 -23.36 -1.33 -4.90
N PHE A 206 -22.83 -1.28 -3.68
CA PHE A 206 -21.62 -2.02 -3.27
C PHE A 206 -21.83 -3.52 -3.01
N GLY A 207 -23.07 -4.01 -3.00
CA GLY A 207 -23.41 -5.37 -2.56
C GLY A 207 -22.71 -6.50 -3.32
N ASP A 208 -22.25 -6.24 -4.54
CA ASP A 208 -21.66 -7.24 -5.45
C ASP A 208 -20.15 -7.06 -5.63
N VAL A 209 -19.45 -6.40 -4.71
CA VAL A 209 -18.01 -6.12 -4.83
C VAL A 209 -17.18 -7.27 -4.22
N ASP A 210 -16.30 -7.86 -5.02
CA ASP A 210 -15.35 -8.90 -4.58
C ASP A 210 -14.08 -8.28 -4.00
N TYR A 211 -13.55 -7.26 -4.69
CA TYR A 211 -12.27 -6.62 -4.36
C TYR A 211 -12.38 -5.12 -4.50
N ALA A 212 -11.68 -4.39 -3.63
CA ALA A 212 -11.61 -2.94 -3.67
C ALA A 212 -10.21 -2.46 -3.31
N TYR A 213 -9.73 -1.46 -4.05
CA TYR A 213 -8.42 -0.85 -3.87
C TYR A 213 -8.58 0.65 -3.71
N LEU A 214 -8.07 1.16 -2.60
CA LEU A 214 -8.06 2.58 -2.31
C LEU A 214 -6.72 3.18 -2.77
N ALA A 215 -6.81 4.27 -3.53
CA ALA A 215 -5.67 5.05 -3.97
C ALA A 215 -5.91 6.52 -3.61
N PRO A 216 -5.41 6.99 -2.46
CA PRO A 216 -5.52 8.38 -2.07
C PRO A 216 -4.68 9.30 -2.96
N SER A 217 -5.19 10.52 -3.15
CA SER A 217 -4.51 11.65 -3.78
C SER A 217 -4.49 12.83 -2.81
N THR A 218 -3.94 13.96 -3.23
CA THR A 218 -3.77 15.13 -2.35
C THR A 218 -5.12 15.72 -1.91
N ASP A 219 -6.08 15.84 -2.82
CA ASP A 219 -7.36 16.51 -2.58
C ASP A 219 -8.60 15.59 -2.62
N ASP A 220 -8.42 14.37 -3.11
CA ASP A 220 -9.45 13.36 -3.20
C ASP A 220 -8.88 11.94 -3.00
N ALA A 221 -9.76 10.95 -3.00
CA ALA A 221 -9.37 9.55 -3.07
C ALA A 221 -10.08 8.87 -4.25
N ILE A 222 -9.41 7.85 -4.81
CA ILE A 222 -9.94 6.99 -5.86
C ILE A 222 -10.17 5.59 -5.26
N LEU A 223 -11.35 5.03 -5.50
CA LEU A 223 -11.69 3.65 -5.14
C LEU A 223 -11.94 2.86 -6.41
N LEU A 224 -11.10 1.87 -6.68
CA LEU A 224 -11.27 0.91 -7.76
C LEU A 224 -11.97 -0.33 -7.19
N VAL A 225 -13.00 -0.83 -7.88
CA VAL A 225 -13.71 -2.04 -7.46
C VAL A 225 -13.80 -3.06 -8.58
N HIS A 226 -13.78 -4.33 -8.18
CA HIS A 226 -14.12 -5.48 -9.00
C HIS A 226 -15.45 -6.07 -8.51
N ARG A 227 -16.35 -6.40 -9.42
CA ARG A 227 -17.67 -6.97 -9.08
C ARG A 227 -17.77 -8.43 -9.48
N ALA A 228 -18.51 -9.19 -8.67
CA ALA A 228 -18.79 -10.60 -8.93
C ALA A 228 -19.52 -10.78 -10.26
N GLY A 229 -19.10 -11.79 -11.03
CA GLY A 229 -19.72 -12.16 -12.30
C GLY A 229 -19.05 -11.57 -13.56
N ASP A 230 -18.14 -10.60 -13.42
CA ASP A 230 -17.37 -10.05 -14.53
C ASP A 230 -16.10 -10.90 -14.75
N SER A 231 -16.26 -12.11 -15.28
CA SER A 231 -15.16 -13.10 -15.43
C SER A 231 -14.25 -12.88 -16.65
N ASP A 232 -14.36 -11.76 -17.38
CA ASP A 232 -13.65 -11.53 -18.65
C ASP A 232 -12.17 -11.11 -18.47
N GLY A 233 -11.54 -11.46 -17.35
CA GLY A 233 -10.16 -11.05 -17.04
C GLY A 233 -10.02 -9.54 -16.80
N VAL A 234 -11.14 -8.85 -16.58
CA VAL A 234 -11.20 -7.43 -16.23
C VAL A 234 -10.75 -7.27 -14.78
N VAL A 235 -9.72 -6.48 -14.53
CA VAL A 235 -9.20 -6.32 -13.16
C VAL A 235 -10.07 -5.35 -12.35
N PHE A 236 -10.71 -4.37 -12.99
CA PHE A 236 -11.61 -3.41 -12.34
C PHE A 236 -12.85 -3.18 -13.18
N THR A 237 -14.02 -3.22 -12.56
CA THR A 237 -15.30 -3.04 -13.21
C THR A 237 -15.80 -1.61 -13.06
N LYS A 238 -15.32 -0.89 -12.04
CA LYS A 238 -15.71 0.50 -11.80
C LYS A 238 -14.69 1.28 -10.99
N ALA A 239 -14.63 2.59 -11.25
CA ALA A 239 -13.88 3.55 -10.45
C ALA A 239 -14.83 4.57 -9.81
N TYR A 240 -14.50 4.98 -8.59
CA TYR A 240 -15.17 6.04 -7.85
C TYR A 240 -14.16 7.07 -7.35
N CYS A 241 -14.57 8.33 -7.28
CA CYS A 241 -13.79 9.41 -6.70
C CYS A 241 -14.57 10.08 -5.56
N ALA A 242 -13.87 10.45 -4.48
CA ALA A 242 -14.44 11.21 -3.38
C ALA A 242 -13.50 12.35 -2.96
N ARG A 243 -13.94 13.58 -3.16
CA ARG A 243 -13.26 14.79 -2.67
C ARG A 243 -13.46 14.93 -1.18
N HIS A 244 -12.38 14.92 -0.40
CA HIS A 244 -12.44 14.93 1.07
C HIS A 244 -11.92 16.22 1.71
N ARG A 245 -11.32 17.11 0.93
CA ARG A 245 -10.91 18.45 1.40
C ARG A 245 -11.96 19.54 1.17
N ASP A 246 -13.03 19.24 0.45
CA ASP A 246 -14.17 20.15 0.30
C ASP A 246 -14.92 20.27 1.64
N SER A 247 -14.87 21.46 2.25
CA SER A 247 -15.47 21.73 3.56
C SER A 247 -16.98 21.91 3.51
N GLN A 248 -17.56 22.13 2.33
CA GLN A 248 -18.98 22.49 2.21
C GLN A 248 -19.90 21.28 2.31
N ARG A 249 -19.40 20.06 2.03
CA ARG A 249 -20.23 18.85 1.99
C ARG A 249 -19.47 17.63 2.49
N PRO A 250 -20.14 16.70 3.18
CA PRO A 250 -19.53 15.43 3.52
C PRO A 250 -19.09 14.69 2.24
N PRO A 251 -17.89 14.09 2.23
CA PRO A 251 -17.37 13.38 1.07
C PRO A 251 -18.28 12.19 0.73
N ARG A 252 -18.44 11.93 -0.57
CA ARG A 252 -19.19 10.78 -1.09
C ARG A 252 -18.54 10.26 -2.34
N TRP A 253 -18.53 8.93 -2.49
CA TRP A 253 -18.09 8.28 -3.71
C TRP A 253 -19.00 8.64 -4.89
N ARG A 254 -18.40 9.13 -5.97
CA ARG A 254 -19.06 9.38 -7.25
C ARG A 254 -18.41 8.52 -8.31
N PRO A 255 -19.17 7.78 -9.14
CA PRO A 255 -18.60 7.07 -10.28
C PRO A 255 -17.82 8.03 -11.17
N VAL A 256 -16.66 7.59 -11.64
CA VAL A 256 -15.82 8.35 -12.57
C VAL A 256 -15.28 7.42 -13.65
N LEU A 257 -15.08 7.98 -14.85
CA LEU A 257 -14.32 7.37 -15.95
C LEU A 257 -13.03 8.16 -16.23
N ASP A 258 -12.84 9.26 -15.51
CA ASP A 258 -11.73 10.18 -15.67
C ASP A 258 -11.24 10.64 -14.29
N ILE A 259 -9.95 10.43 -14.02
CA ILE A 259 -9.25 10.91 -12.83
C ILE A 259 -8.29 12.06 -13.17
N GLY A 260 -8.37 12.66 -14.34
CA GLY A 260 -7.54 13.79 -14.77
C GLY A 260 -6.12 13.37 -15.11
N ASP A 261 -5.16 14.21 -14.73
CA ASP A 261 -3.73 14.04 -14.97
C ASP A 261 -3.07 13.01 -14.04
N ARG A 262 -3.81 12.06 -13.50
CA ARG A 262 -3.30 11.08 -12.54
C ARG A 262 -3.24 9.69 -13.12
N ALA A 263 -2.31 8.90 -12.61
CA ALA A 263 -2.24 7.46 -12.78
C ALA A 263 -2.39 6.77 -11.43
N VAL A 264 -3.06 5.63 -11.41
CA VAL A 264 -3.19 4.77 -10.23
C VAL A 264 -2.30 3.56 -10.40
N PHE A 265 -1.56 3.21 -9.37
CA PHE A 265 -0.81 1.96 -9.30
C PHE A 265 -1.41 1.14 -8.17
N VAL A 266 -1.75 -0.11 -8.47
CA VAL A 266 -2.27 -1.04 -7.48
C VAL A 266 -1.49 -2.35 -7.52
N ASP A 267 -1.16 -2.83 -6.34
CA ASP A 267 -0.72 -4.21 -6.15
C ASP A 267 -1.84 -5.01 -5.47
N GLY A 268 -1.59 -6.28 -5.16
CA GLY A 268 -2.60 -7.15 -4.54
C GLY A 268 -3.10 -6.69 -3.16
N ALA A 269 -2.60 -5.60 -2.58
CA ALA A 269 -2.97 -5.10 -1.25
C ALA A 269 -3.15 -3.57 -1.15
N HIS A 270 -2.40 -2.77 -1.93
CA HIS A 270 -2.37 -1.31 -1.81
C HIS A 270 -2.58 -0.62 -3.15
N GLY A 271 -3.15 0.59 -3.10
CA GLY A 271 -3.23 1.51 -4.23
C GLY A 271 -2.63 2.86 -3.88
N PHE A 272 -2.08 3.54 -4.89
CA PHE A 272 -1.60 4.91 -4.76
C PHE A 272 -1.70 5.67 -6.08
N THR A 273 -1.63 6.99 -5.99
CA THR A 273 -1.72 7.88 -7.15
C THR A 273 -0.39 8.54 -7.43
N VAL A 274 -0.06 8.71 -8.70
CA VAL A 274 1.05 9.57 -9.14
C VAL A 274 0.51 10.56 -10.15
N THR A 275 1.13 11.73 -10.24
CA THR A 275 0.90 12.67 -11.33
C THR A 275 1.46 12.07 -12.62
N ALA A 276 0.68 12.14 -13.69
CA ALA A 276 1.08 11.70 -15.00
C ALA A 276 2.16 12.62 -15.57
N ASP A 277 3.05 12.02 -16.36
CA ASP A 277 4.14 12.72 -17.00
C ASP A 277 4.25 12.25 -18.47
N PRO A 278 4.55 13.14 -19.44
CA PRO A 278 4.69 12.75 -20.84
C PRO A 278 5.71 11.62 -21.06
N THR A 279 6.78 11.56 -20.28
CA THR A 279 7.80 10.50 -20.34
C THR A 279 7.53 9.34 -19.37
N GLY A 280 6.68 9.57 -18.38
CA GLY A 280 6.35 8.62 -17.32
C GLY A 280 4.97 7.96 -17.44
N ALA A 281 4.26 7.93 -16.31
CA ALA A 281 2.94 7.33 -16.19
C ALA A 281 1.94 8.14 -17.00
N LYS A 282 1.03 7.47 -17.72
CA LYS A 282 0.05 8.15 -18.55
C LYS A 282 -1.19 8.50 -17.74
N ALA A 283 -1.75 9.68 -18.04
CA ALA A 283 -2.97 10.18 -17.41
C ALA A 283 -4.14 9.22 -17.59
N ASN A 284 -5.03 9.22 -16.61
CA ASN A 284 -6.25 8.42 -16.55
C ASN A 284 -6.04 6.90 -16.69
N ARG A 285 -4.92 6.38 -16.19
CA ARG A 285 -4.59 4.95 -16.25
C ARG A 285 -4.50 4.29 -14.89
N VAL A 286 -4.81 3.00 -14.88
CA VAL A 286 -4.53 2.10 -13.75
C VAL A 286 -3.48 1.10 -14.19
N TYR A 287 -2.43 0.94 -13.38
CA TYR A 287 -1.34 0.01 -13.57
C TYR A 287 -1.40 -1.11 -12.53
N VAL A 288 -1.26 -2.35 -12.98
CA VAL A 288 -1.33 -3.57 -12.16
C VAL A 288 -0.12 -4.45 -12.43
N ILE A 289 0.28 -5.24 -11.43
CA ILE A 289 1.32 -6.26 -11.62
C ILE A 289 0.64 -7.57 -12.05
N LEU A 290 1.08 -8.11 -13.18
CA LEU A 290 0.64 -9.39 -13.72
C LEU A 290 1.68 -10.47 -13.39
N ALA A 291 1.21 -11.67 -13.08
CA ALA A 291 2.03 -12.84 -12.80
C ALA A 291 1.69 -13.95 -13.80
N HIS A 292 2.62 -14.25 -14.71
CA HIS A 292 2.48 -15.31 -15.70
C HIS A 292 3.14 -16.59 -15.18
N GLN A 293 2.34 -17.61 -14.89
CA GLN A 293 2.89 -18.92 -14.52
C GLN A 293 3.60 -19.55 -15.72
N LEU A 294 4.83 -19.98 -15.49
CA LEU A 294 5.66 -20.72 -16.41
C LEU A 294 5.74 -22.17 -15.93
N THR A 295 5.32 -23.10 -16.78
CA THR A 295 5.41 -24.54 -16.49
C THR A 295 6.69 -25.09 -17.09
N HIS A 296 7.65 -25.46 -16.24
CA HIS A 296 8.85 -26.17 -16.71
C HIS A 296 8.60 -27.68 -16.81
N PRO A 297 9.23 -28.38 -17.79
CA PRO A 297 9.11 -29.83 -17.93
C PRO A 297 9.51 -30.61 -16.66
N CYS A 298 10.38 -30.06 -15.82
CA CYS A 298 10.79 -30.66 -14.55
C CYS A 298 9.78 -30.49 -13.40
N GLY A 299 8.62 -29.86 -13.64
CA GLY A 299 7.60 -29.57 -12.63
C GLY A 299 7.94 -28.37 -11.73
N ARG A 300 9.06 -27.67 -11.98
CA ARG A 300 9.38 -26.41 -11.29
C ARG A 300 8.34 -25.35 -11.66
N LEU A 301 7.72 -24.75 -10.65
CA LEU A 301 6.82 -23.62 -10.82
C LEU A 301 7.63 -22.34 -10.83
N ALA A 302 7.59 -21.61 -11.94
CA ALA A 302 8.15 -20.28 -12.05
C ALA A 302 7.08 -19.29 -12.48
N VAL A 303 7.36 -18.00 -12.26
CA VAL A 303 6.51 -16.88 -12.64
C VAL A 303 7.37 -15.84 -13.32
N ALA A 304 6.89 -15.29 -14.43
CA ALA A 304 7.39 -14.04 -14.99
C ALA A 304 6.42 -12.91 -14.64
N TYR A 305 6.94 -11.79 -14.16
CA TYR A 305 6.14 -10.62 -13.83
C TYR A 305 6.08 -9.68 -15.03
N ASP A 306 4.91 -9.11 -15.26
CA ASP A 306 4.68 -8.07 -16.26
C ASP A 306 3.81 -6.97 -15.63
N VAL A 307 3.63 -5.86 -16.34
CA VAL A 307 2.76 -4.78 -15.92
C VAL A 307 1.64 -4.62 -16.94
N GLY A 308 0.42 -4.79 -16.43
CA GLY A 308 -0.79 -4.47 -17.15
C GLY A 308 -1.16 -3.01 -16.92
N PHE A 309 -1.80 -2.39 -17.90
CA PHE A 309 -2.43 -1.09 -17.71
C PHE A 309 -3.78 -1.03 -18.41
N THR A 310 -4.72 -0.31 -17.81
CA THR A 310 -6.04 -0.03 -18.39
C THR A 310 -6.34 1.47 -18.33
N ASP A 311 -7.09 1.95 -19.31
CA ASP A 311 -7.63 3.32 -19.32
C ASP A 311 -8.98 3.31 -18.60
N LEU A 312 -9.22 4.25 -17.69
CA LEU A 312 -10.50 4.27 -16.96
C LEU A 312 -11.73 4.52 -17.86
N THR A 313 -11.53 5.06 -19.06
CA THR A 313 -12.60 5.17 -20.07
C THR A 313 -12.91 3.84 -20.76
N ARG A 314 -12.03 2.85 -20.66
CA ARG A 314 -12.10 1.54 -21.34
C ARG A 314 -11.51 0.43 -20.46
N LEU A 315 -12.11 0.24 -19.28
CA LEU A 315 -11.65 -0.69 -18.26
C LEU A 315 -11.50 -2.13 -18.77
N GLU A 316 -12.29 -2.51 -19.78
CA GLU A 316 -12.28 -3.81 -20.44
C GLU A 316 -11.02 -4.09 -21.26
N ARG A 317 -10.22 -3.06 -21.58
CA ARG A 317 -9.01 -3.20 -22.40
C ARG A 317 -7.75 -3.12 -21.57
N MET A 318 -7.09 -4.26 -21.41
CA MET A 318 -5.78 -4.33 -20.77
C MET A 318 -4.64 -4.31 -21.80
N GLY A 319 -3.84 -3.24 -21.77
CA GLY A 319 -2.52 -3.21 -22.39
C GLY A 319 -1.47 -3.85 -21.50
N ARG A 320 -0.31 -4.16 -22.06
CA ARG A 320 0.85 -4.72 -21.36
C ARG A 320 2.12 -3.95 -21.68
N LEU A 321 3.02 -3.84 -20.71
CA LEU A 321 4.35 -3.25 -20.92
C LEU A 321 5.38 -4.26 -21.43
N ASN A 322 5.10 -5.56 -21.34
CA ASN A 322 5.99 -6.66 -21.75
C ASN A 322 7.37 -6.55 -21.09
N LEU A 323 7.38 -6.54 -19.75
CA LEU A 323 8.60 -6.46 -18.98
C LEU A 323 9.46 -7.71 -19.15
N ASN A 324 10.78 -7.54 -19.19
CA ASN A 324 11.73 -8.65 -19.12
C ASN A 324 12.28 -8.78 -17.69
N THR A 325 11.47 -9.33 -16.77
CA THR A 325 11.87 -9.54 -15.37
C THR A 325 12.68 -10.81 -15.16
N GLY A 326 12.71 -11.70 -16.16
CA GLY A 326 13.15 -13.08 -16.00
C GLY A 326 12.19 -13.91 -15.15
N GLU A 327 12.64 -15.13 -14.83
CA GLU A 327 11.87 -16.12 -14.09
C GLU A 327 12.11 -16.02 -12.58
N VAL A 328 11.04 -16.16 -11.79
CA VAL A 328 11.07 -16.09 -10.33
C VAL A 328 10.24 -17.22 -9.75
N GLU A 329 10.73 -17.90 -8.73
CA GLU A 329 9.90 -18.87 -8.01
C GLU A 329 8.91 -18.16 -7.09
N PRO A 330 7.62 -18.51 -7.11
CA PRO A 330 6.59 -17.81 -6.32
C PRO A 330 6.75 -17.99 -4.81
N MET A 331 7.56 -18.95 -4.36
CA MET A 331 7.81 -19.18 -2.92
C MET A 331 8.49 -18.00 -2.23
N TRP A 332 9.16 -17.12 -3.00
CA TRP A 332 9.87 -15.97 -2.45
C TRP A 332 8.94 -14.81 -2.05
N GLY A 333 7.68 -14.82 -2.49
CA GLY A 333 6.67 -13.83 -2.13
C GLY A 333 5.99 -13.19 -3.33
N ARG A 334 5.09 -12.23 -3.05
CA ARG A 334 4.33 -11.49 -4.07
C ARG A 334 5.10 -10.23 -4.51
N PRO A 335 4.98 -9.83 -5.78
CA PRO A 335 5.56 -8.59 -6.26
C PRO A 335 4.76 -7.39 -5.75
N HIS A 336 5.38 -6.23 -5.72
CA HIS A 336 4.72 -4.99 -5.34
C HIS A 336 5.31 -3.76 -6.02
N TRP A 337 4.58 -2.65 -5.90
CA TRP A 337 5.04 -1.35 -6.34
C TRP A 337 5.85 -0.66 -5.26
N ILE A 338 6.90 0.04 -5.66
CA ILE A 338 7.69 0.86 -4.74
C ILE A 338 8.23 2.10 -5.45
N ILE A 339 8.10 3.27 -4.83
CA ILE A 339 8.76 4.48 -5.31
C ILE A 339 10.15 4.54 -4.63
N PRO A 340 11.26 4.59 -5.40
CA PRO A 340 12.58 4.82 -4.83
C PRO A 340 12.61 6.14 -4.06
N ARG A 341 13.30 6.21 -2.91
CA ARG A 341 13.55 7.49 -2.27
C ARG A 341 14.45 8.33 -3.17
N ASN A 342 14.09 9.60 -3.39
CA ASN A 342 15.03 10.57 -3.93
C ASN A 342 16.16 10.69 -2.90
N GLU A 343 17.38 10.27 -3.25
CA GLU A 343 18.57 10.63 -2.49
C GLU A 343 18.93 12.10 -2.72
N SER A 344 18.00 13.03 -2.47
CA SER A 344 18.34 14.45 -2.29
C SER A 344 19.14 14.70 -1.00
N GLY A 345 19.48 13.65 -0.24
CA GLY A 345 20.42 13.66 0.88
C GLY A 345 21.83 13.15 0.59
N ARG A 346 22.18 12.73 -0.64
CA ARG A 346 23.59 12.46 -1.01
C ARG A 346 24.28 13.73 -1.52
N ARG A 347 24.44 14.73 -0.64
CA ARG A 347 25.56 15.69 -0.68
C ARG A 347 25.93 16.12 0.72
#